data_AF-A0A835X281-F1
#
_entry.id   AF-A0A835X281-F1
#
_cell.length_a   1.000
_cell.length_b   1.000
_cell.length_c   1.000
_cell.angle_alpha   90.00
_cell.angle_beta   90.00
_cell.angle_gamma   90.00
#
_symmetry.space_group_name_H-M   'P 1'
#
loop_
_entity.id
_entity.type
_entity.pdbx_description
1 polymer ?
#
loop_
_entity_poly.entity_id
_entity_poly.type
_entity_poly.pdbx_seq_one_letter_code
_entity_poly.pdbx_strand_id
1 'polypeptide(L)'
;MNSHQAYQTLNVNSDTSLADLKVSYRKLALELHPDKNKEGDDGKKFKKITEAYHILKKEFKKSNPNKTKTSQQYTRVETKKKHNFKDRSKWGPSPGQPPEENWGRFTKDFEVEDPAGWKEYEKKFWEKYNKTTNASGKNGEFDKTKEPKEPPNIFVDVDHSLCIGCCSCETIAPEVFLIDKLTRMNPKSSVINQKGAGFNKIMDAARTCPTKAISVEDVDTKTRLFPF
;
A
#
# COMPACT_ATOMS: atom_id res chain seq x y z
N MET A 1 -12.01 7.24 -26.03
CA MET A 1 -12.05 5.97 -26.79
C MET A 1 -13.49 5.66 -27.22
N ASN A 2 -13.72 5.05 -28.39
CA ASN A 2 -15.08 4.71 -28.87
C ASN A 2 -15.52 3.29 -28.43
N SER A 3 -16.83 3.00 -28.39
CA SER A 3 -17.35 1.68 -27.96
C SER A 3 -16.77 0.52 -28.79
N HIS A 4 -16.71 0.65 -30.12
CA HIS A 4 -16.11 -0.37 -31.00
C HIS A 4 -14.62 -0.59 -30.70
N GLN A 5 -13.87 0.49 -30.47
CA GLN A 5 -12.45 0.40 -30.07
C GLN A 5 -12.30 -0.25 -28.69
N ALA A 6 -13.26 -0.05 -27.79
CA ALA A 6 -13.26 -0.68 -26.47
C ALA A 6 -13.45 -2.20 -26.54
N TYR A 7 -14.37 -2.69 -27.38
CA TYR A 7 -14.53 -4.12 -27.65
C TYR A 7 -13.26 -4.75 -28.24
N GLN A 8 -12.66 -4.07 -29.23
CA GLN A 8 -11.38 -4.50 -29.83
C GLN A 8 -10.23 -4.52 -28.82
N THR A 9 -10.12 -3.50 -27.96
CA THR A 9 -9.02 -3.41 -26.99
C THR A 9 -9.11 -4.46 -25.89
N LEU A 10 -10.33 -4.91 -25.58
CA LEU A 10 -10.58 -5.99 -24.63
C LEU A 10 -10.67 -7.37 -25.27
N ASN A 11 -10.44 -7.48 -26.59
CA ASN A 11 -10.57 -8.71 -27.37
C ASN A 11 -11.89 -9.45 -27.13
N VAL A 12 -13.01 -8.71 -27.09
CA VAL A 12 -14.36 -9.24 -26.90
C VAL A 12 -15.26 -8.85 -28.06
N ASN A 13 -16.25 -9.69 -28.34
CA ASN A 13 -17.24 -9.44 -29.38
C ASN A 13 -18.29 -8.43 -28.90
N SER A 14 -19.03 -7.82 -29.83
CA SER A 14 -20.13 -6.91 -29.52
C SER A 14 -21.24 -7.57 -28.69
N ASP A 15 -21.43 -8.88 -28.87
CA ASP A 15 -22.54 -9.65 -28.31
C ASP A 15 -22.17 -10.33 -26.98
N THR A 16 -20.98 -9.99 -26.45
CA THR A 16 -20.41 -10.61 -25.26
C THR A 16 -21.17 -10.21 -23.98
N SER A 17 -21.35 -11.15 -23.04
CA SER A 17 -22.00 -10.87 -21.75
C SER A 17 -21.13 -9.98 -20.85
N LEU A 18 -21.76 -9.27 -19.89
CA LEU A 18 -21.02 -8.53 -18.86
C LEU A 18 -20.11 -9.44 -18.02
N ALA A 19 -20.49 -10.72 -17.88
CA ALA A 19 -19.66 -11.74 -17.25
C ALA A 19 -18.34 -11.94 -17.99
N ASP A 20 -18.42 -12.20 -19.29
CA ASP A 20 -17.28 -12.44 -20.17
C ASP A 20 -16.39 -11.20 -20.34
N LEU A 21 -17.01 -10.01 -20.39
CA LEU A 21 -16.30 -8.73 -20.40
C LEU A 21 -15.40 -8.56 -19.16
N LYS A 22 -15.87 -9.00 -17.98
CA LYS A 22 -15.07 -8.96 -16.75
C LYS A 22 -13.94 -10.00 -16.77
N VAL A 23 -14.17 -11.16 -17.37
CA VAL A 23 -13.17 -12.21 -17.52
C VAL A 23 -12.03 -11.74 -18.42
N SER A 24 -12.34 -11.17 -19.59
CA SER A 24 -11.33 -10.64 -20.51
C SER A 24 -10.54 -9.47 -19.91
N TYR A 25 -11.22 -8.53 -19.24
CA TYR A 25 -10.57 -7.42 -18.54
C TYR A 25 -9.57 -7.90 -17.50
N ARG A 26 -9.95 -8.86 -16.65
CA ARG A 26 -9.06 -9.39 -15.60
C ARG A 26 -7.83 -10.08 -16.18
N LYS A 27 -8.00 -10.86 -17.26
CA LYS A 27 -6.90 -11.52 -17.96
C LYS A 27 -5.89 -10.50 -18.51
N LEU A 28 -6.40 -9.50 -19.23
CA LEU A 28 -5.56 -8.45 -19.83
C LEU A 28 -4.91 -7.54 -18.78
N ALA A 29 -5.59 -7.27 -17.66
CA ALA A 29 -5.06 -6.48 -16.56
C ALA A 29 -3.83 -7.15 -15.90
N LEU A 30 -3.84 -8.48 -15.76
CA LEU A 30 -2.71 -9.25 -15.24
C LEU A 30 -1.56 -9.32 -16.26
N GLU A 31 -1.87 -9.53 -17.54
CA GLU A 31 -0.86 -9.61 -18.61
C GLU A 31 -0.12 -8.28 -18.81
N LEU A 32 -0.83 -7.16 -18.67
CA LEU A 32 -0.33 -5.81 -18.95
C LEU A 32 -0.11 -4.99 -17.67
N HIS A 33 0.05 -5.67 -16.54
CA HIS A 33 0.34 -5.00 -15.28
C HIS A 33 1.69 -4.25 -15.35
N PRO A 34 1.76 -2.97 -14.94
CA PRO A 34 2.98 -2.16 -15.03
C PRO A 34 4.13 -2.66 -14.15
N ASP A 35 3.85 -3.53 -13.18
CA ASP A 35 4.92 -4.16 -12.39
C ASP A 35 5.66 -5.27 -13.17
N LYS A 36 5.00 -5.88 -14.16
CA LYS A 36 5.56 -6.98 -14.95
C LYS A 36 6.30 -6.50 -16.19
N ASN A 37 5.74 -5.52 -16.89
CA ASN A 37 6.38 -4.88 -18.03
C ASN A 37 6.91 -3.55 -17.48
N LYS A 38 8.23 -3.37 -17.38
CA LYS A 38 8.87 -2.10 -16.97
C LYS A 38 9.71 -1.51 -18.12
N GLU A 39 9.55 -2.05 -19.33
CA GLU A 39 10.26 -1.62 -20.52
C GLU A 39 9.27 -1.07 -21.57
N GLY A 40 9.12 0.26 -21.56
CA GLY A 40 8.89 1.06 -22.76
C GLY A 40 7.45 1.50 -23.10
N ASP A 41 6.39 0.95 -22.50
CA ASP A 41 4.99 1.44 -22.74
C ASP A 41 3.99 1.05 -21.64
N ASP A 42 4.48 0.85 -20.42
CA ASP A 42 3.88 -0.10 -19.47
C ASP A 42 2.57 0.36 -18.84
N GLY A 43 2.42 1.67 -18.64
CA GLY A 43 1.18 2.23 -18.10
C GLY A 43 0.13 2.49 -19.18
N LYS A 44 0.53 2.70 -20.45
CA LYS A 44 -0.41 3.17 -21.49
C LYS A 44 -1.36 2.08 -21.93
N LYS A 45 -0.88 0.84 -22.06
CA LYS A 45 -1.72 -0.32 -22.43
C LYS A 45 -2.72 -0.65 -21.31
N PHE A 46 -2.26 -0.69 -20.05
CA PHE A 46 -3.12 -0.88 -18.89
C PHE A 46 -4.21 0.21 -18.79
N LYS A 47 -3.83 1.47 -18.99
CA LYS A 47 -4.77 2.61 -19.00
C LYS A 47 -5.83 2.47 -20.10
N LYS A 48 -5.43 2.06 -21.32
CA LYS A 48 -6.35 1.83 -22.45
C LYS A 48 -7.36 0.73 -22.16
N ILE A 49 -6.92 -0.38 -21.56
CA ILE A 49 -7.80 -1.51 -21.19
C ILE A 49 -8.77 -1.14 -20.07
N THR A 50 -8.30 -0.35 -19.11
CA THR A 50 -9.14 0.18 -18.03
C THR A 50 -10.19 1.12 -18.59
N GLU A 51 -9.81 2.08 -19.44
CA GLU A 51 -10.73 3.00 -20.12
C GLU A 51 -11.79 2.24 -20.94
N ALA A 52 -11.36 1.24 -21.73
CA ALA A 52 -12.25 0.38 -22.51
C ALA A 52 -13.30 -0.30 -21.63
N TYR A 53 -12.88 -0.89 -20.50
CA TYR A 53 -13.79 -1.59 -19.60
C TYR A 53 -14.81 -0.65 -18.96
N HIS A 54 -14.39 0.55 -18.56
CA HIS A 54 -15.31 1.55 -17.99
C HIS A 54 -16.38 2.00 -18.99
N ILE A 55 -16.01 2.18 -20.26
CA ILE A 55 -16.95 2.54 -21.33
C ILE A 55 -17.98 1.43 -21.51
N LEU A 56 -17.53 0.18 -21.72
CA LEU A 56 -18.43 -0.94 -21.95
C LEU A 56 -19.33 -1.20 -20.73
N LYS A 57 -18.78 -1.16 -19.51
CA LYS A 57 -19.56 -1.30 -18.27
C LYS A 57 -20.65 -0.24 -18.16
N LYS A 58 -20.39 1.01 -18.58
CA LYS A 58 -21.38 2.08 -18.59
C LYS A 58 -22.49 1.81 -19.60
N GLU A 59 -22.16 1.29 -20.79
CA GLU A 59 -23.14 0.90 -21.80
C GLU A 59 -24.04 -0.26 -21.32
N PHE A 60 -23.47 -1.29 -20.69
CA PHE A 60 -24.27 -2.35 -20.06
C PHE A 60 -25.18 -1.83 -18.94
N LYS A 61 -24.69 -0.87 -18.14
CA LYS A 61 -25.51 -0.24 -17.08
C LYS A 61 -26.66 0.60 -17.65
N LYS A 62 -26.45 1.30 -18.77
CA LYS A 62 -27.49 2.07 -19.48
C LYS A 62 -28.52 1.15 -20.14
N SER A 63 -28.08 0.02 -20.70
CA SER A 63 -28.94 -0.98 -21.32
C SER A 63 -29.86 -1.66 -20.30
N ASN A 64 -29.42 -1.76 -19.04
CA ASN A 64 -30.18 -2.42 -17.97
C ASN A 64 -30.46 -1.50 -16.77
N PRO A 65 -31.25 -0.43 -16.95
CA PRO A 65 -31.47 0.61 -15.92
C PRO A 65 -32.21 0.08 -14.67
N ASN A 66 -32.93 -1.05 -14.79
CA ASN A 66 -33.81 -1.59 -13.74
C ASN A 66 -33.09 -2.32 -12.59
N LYS A 67 -31.78 -2.61 -12.70
CA LYS A 67 -31.04 -3.36 -11.66
C LYS A 67 -30.29 -2.51 -10.62
N THR A 68 -30.28 -1.18 -10.73
CA THR A 68 -29.46 -0.31 -9.84
C THR A 68 -30.24 0.81 -9.15
N LYS A 69 -31.41 0.50 -8.59
CA LYS A 69 -32.04 1.32 -7.54
C LYS A 69 -31.98 0.64 -6.17
N THR A 70 -30.78 0.26 -5.72
CA THR A 70 -30.53 0.23 -4.27
C THR A 70 -30.11 1.64 -3.87
N SER A 71 -31.07 2.56 -3.81
CA SER A 71 -30.93 3.72 -2.94
C SER A 71 -30.84 3.17 -1.53
N GLN A 72 -29.67 3.25 -0.91
CA GLN A 72 -29.57 3.12 0.53
C GLN A 72 -30.34 4.31 1.13
N GLN A 73 -31.64 4.12 1.38
CA GLN A 73 -32.40 4.99 2.26
C GLN A 73 -31.83 4.82 3.66
N TYR A 74 -31.12 5.84 4.13
CA TYR A 74 -30.78 6.00 5.53
C TYR A 74 -32.06 6.31 6.31
N THR A 75 -32.76 5.27 6.78
CA THR A 75 -33.75 5.47 7.83
C THR A 75 -33.00 5.69 9.14
N ARG A 76 -32.98 6.95 9.61
CA ARG A 76 -32.48 7.33 10.94
C ARG A 76 -33.42 6.72 11.98
N VAL A 77 -33.06 5.55 12.50
CA VAL A 77 -33.69 4.99 13.70
C VAL A 77 -32.88 5.50 14.91
N GLU A 78 -33.49 6.39 15.70
CA GLU A 78 -32.89 6.86 16.95
C GLU A 78 -33.05 5.80 18.04
N THR A 79 -32.01 5.00 18.26
CA THR A 79 -31.95 4.09 19.43
C THR A 79 -30.90 4.58 20.43
N LYS A 80 -31.36 4.76 21.68
CA LYS A 80 -30.60 5.29 22.81
C LYS A 80 -29.67 4.21 23.40
N LYS A 81 -28.38 4.55 23.49
CA LYS A 81 -27.27 4.07 24.36
C LYS A 81 -27.35 2.66 25.00
N LYS A 82 -26.27 1.85 24.86
CA LYS A 82 -25.13 1.74 25.83
C LYS A 82 -24.12 0.63 25.44
N HIS A 83 -22.83 0.99 25.60
CA HIS A 83 -21.62 0.20 25.91
C HIS A 83 -21.48 -1.27 25.45
N ASN A 84 -20.77 -1.48 24.34
CA ASN A 84 -19.62 -2.40 24.22
C ASN A 84 -19.04 -2.28 22.80
N PHE A 85 -18.21 -1.25 22.56
CA PHE A 85 -17.43 -1.18 21.33
C PHE A 85 -16.21 -2.10 21.49
N LYS A 86 -16.41 -3.42 21.35
CA LYS A 86 -15.30 -4.29 20.98
C LYS A 86 -14.94 -3.93 19.54
N ASP A 87 -13.88 -3.13 19.46
CA ASP A 87 -13.06 -2.74 18.33
C ASP A 87 -13.40 -3.50 17.02
N ARG A 88 -14.38 -2.97 16.28
CA ARG A 88 -14.63 -3.37 14.90
C ARG A 88 -13.52 -2.77 14.04
N SER A 89 -12.48 -3.59 13.87
CA SER A 89 -11.54 -3.59 12.74
C SER A 89 -11.25 -2.21 12.13
N LYS A 90 -10.18 -1.63 12.67
CA LYS A 90 -9.29 -0.66 12.05
C LYS A 90 -9.37 -0.69 10.52
N TRP A 91 -9.76 0.45 9.95
CA TRP A 91 -9.45 0.78 8.56
C TRP A 91 -7.92 0.94 8.46
N GLY A 92 -7.26 -0.08 7.91
CA GLY A 92 -5.81 -0.12 7.75
C GLY A 92 -5.33 -1.57 7.64
N PRO A 93 -4.23 -1.84 6.93
CA PRO A 93 -3.72 -3.20 6.79
C PRO A 93 -3.25 -3.75 8.14
N SER A 94 -3.44 -5.06 8.36
CA SER A 94 -2.79 -5.76 9.47
C SER A 94 -1.27 -5.64 9.32
N PRO A 95 -0.50 -5.47 10.42
CA PRO A 95 0.94 -5.36 10.35
C PRO A 95 1.52 -6.64 9.73
N GLY A 96 2.20 -6.52 8.58
CA GLY A 96 2.94 -7.63 7.94
C GLY A 96 2.50 -8.04 6.54
N GLN A 97 1.51 -7.38 5.92
CA GLN A 97 1.18 -7.58 4.50
C GLN A 97 1.37 -6.29 3.69
N PRO A 98 2.07 -6.33 2.53
CA PRO A 98 2.23 -5.15 1.67
C PRO A 98 0.88 -4.56 1.27
N PRO A 99 0.70 -3.22 1.22
CA PRO A 99 -0.61 -2.59 1.04
C PRO A 99 -1.27 -2.76 -0.34
N GLU A 100 -0.71 -3.56 -1.26
CA GLU A 100 -1.07 -3.52 -2.68
C GLU A 100 -1.89 -4.74 -3.19
N GLU A 101 -2.29 -5.66 -2.31
CA GLU A 101 -2.98 -6.90 -2.71
C GLU A 101 -4.36 -7.08 -2.06
N ASN A 102 -5.27 -6.13 -2.25
CA ASN A 102 -6.69 -6.38 -1.96
C ASN A 102 -7.60 -6.15 -3.16
N TRP A 103 -7.26 -6.81 -4.26
CA TRP A 103 -8.11 -6.95 -5.46
C TRP A 103 -9.38 -7.78 -5.16
N GLY A 104 -9.34 -8.58 -4.08
CA GLY A 104 -10.47 -9.35 -3.53
C GLY A 104 -11.71 -8.50 -3.22
N ARG A 105 -11.53 -7.21 -2.92
CA ARG A 105 -12.65 -6.29 -2.67
C ARG A 105 -13.48 -6.00 -3.92
N PHE A 106 -12.90 -6.13 -5.12
CA PHE A 106 -13.58 -5.94 -6.40
C PHE A 106 -14.09 -7.25 -7.04
N THR A 107 -13.65 -8.41 -6.55
CA THR A 107 -13.94 -9.73 -7.14
C THR A 107 -14.87 -10.60 -6.29
N LYS A 108 -15.16 -10.21 -5.04
CA LYS A 108 -16.02 -10.95 -4.10
C LYS A 108 -17.43 -11.26 -4.65
N ASP A 109 -17.97 -10.41 -5.52
CA ASP A 109 -19.31 -10.61 -6.11
C ASP A 109 -19.33 -11.62 -7.28
N PHE A 110 -18.18 -12.14 -7.72
CA PHE A 110 -18.06 -12.94 -8.94
C PHE A 110 -17.45 -14.34 -8.73
N GLU A 111 -16.99 -14.67 -7.52
CA GLU A 111 -16.47 -16.00 -7.18
C GLU A 111 -17.55 -17.11 -7.18
N VAL A 112 -18.80 -16.80 -7.50
CA VAL A 112 -19.94 -17.72 -7.36
C VAL A 112 -20.18 -18.60 -8.59
N GLU A 113 -19.70 -18.24 -9.79
CA GLU A 113 -20.08 -18.96 -11.03
C GLU A 113 -19.05 -19.96 -11.59
N ASP A 114 -17.73 -19.78 -11.36
CA ASP A 114 -16.73 -20.87 -11.54
C ASP A 114 -15.44 -20.58 -10.74
N PRO A 115 -15.39 -20.99 -9.45
CA PRO A 115 -14.30 -20.64 -8.54
C PRO A 115 -12.99 -21.39 -8.80
N ALA A 116 -13.03 -22.56 -9.45
CA ALA A 116 -11.89 -23.47 -9.50
C ALA A 116 -10.90 -23.08 -10.61
N GLY A 117 -11.39 -22.84 -11.83
CA GLY A 117 -10.53 -22.50 -12.96
C GLY A 117 -9.82 -21.15 -12.80
N TRP A 118 -10.50 -20.16 -12.20
CA TRP A 118 -9.93 -18.84 -11.97
C TRP A 118 -8.88 -18.83 -10.84
N LYS A 119 -9.13 -19.54 -9.74
CA LYS A 119 -8.15 -19.66 -8.64
C LYS A 119 -6.89 -20.39 -9.09
N GLU A 120 -7.04 -21.41 -9.93
CA GLU A 120 -5.89 -22.13 -10.47
C GLU A 120 -5.09 -21.27 -11.46
N TYR A 121 -5.76 -20.49 -12.32
CA TYR A 121 -5.12 -19.55 -13.22
C TYR A 121 -4.37 -18.44 -12.46
N GLU A 122 -5.00 -17.82 -11.47
CA GLU A 122 -4.41 -16.79 -10.61
C GLU A 122 -3.20 -17.33 -9.83
N LYS A 123 -3.32 -18.53 -9.25
CA LYS A 123 -2.22 -19.21 -8.56
C LYS A 123 -1.04 -19.45 -9.50
N LYS A 124 -1.27 -20.06 -10.66
CA LYS A 124 -0.21 -20.31 -11.66
C LYS A 124 0.44 -19.02 -12.15
N PHE A 125 -0.34 -17.94 -12.27
CA PHE A 125 0.16 -16.62 -12.66
C PHE A 125 1.11 -16.05 -11.61
N TRP A 126 0.69 -16.01 -10.34
CA TRP A 126 1.51 -15.48 -9.24
C TRP A 126 2.73 -16.35 -8.94
N GLU A 127 2.62 -17.68 -9.04
CA GLU A 127 3.78 -18.58 -8.93
C GLU A 127 4.83 -18.30 -10.02
N LYS A 128 4.39 -18.10 -11.27
CA LYS A 128 5.29 -17.73 -12.38
C LYS A 128 5.89 -16.34 -12.17
N TYR A 129 5.08 -15.37 -11.75
CA TYR A 129 5.52 -14.00 -11.45
C TYR A 129 6.59 -13.98 -10.37
N ASN A 130 6.31 -14.56 -9.21
CA ASN A 130 7.23 -14.67 -8.08
C ASN A 130 8.52 -15.41 -8.49
N LYS A 131 8.43 -16.46 -9.31
CA LYS A 131 9.62 -17.15 -9.83
C LYS A 131 10.49 -16.24 -10.72
N THR A 132 9.87 -15.40 -11.56
CA THR A 132 10.60 -14.46 -12.43
C THR A 132 11.16 -13.23 -11.70
N THR A 133 10.45 -12.71 -10.71
CA THR A 133 10.90 -11.58 -9.88
C THR A 133 12.02 -12.00 -8.93
N ASN A 134 11.90 -13.17 -8.31
CA ASN A 134 12.95 -13.76 -7.46
C ASN A 134 14.22 -14.07 -8.27
N ALA A 135 14.10 -14.54 -9.53
CA ALA A 135 15.24 -14.83 -10.41
C ALA A 135 15.94 -13.57 -10.95
N SER A 136 15.23 -12.44 -11.08
CA SER A 136 15.79 -11.17 -11.60
C SER A 136 16.44 -10.30 -10.52
N GLY A 137 16.64 -10.81 -9.29
CA GLY A 137 17.26 -10.06 -8.19
C GLY A 137 16.45 -8.86 -7.68
N LYS A 138 15.20 -8.68 -8.12
CA LYS A 138 14.36 -7.53 -7.75
C LYS A 138 13.78 -7.61 -6.33
N ASN A 139 13.97 -8.73 -5.61
CA ASN A 139 13.71 -8.81 -4.17
C ASN A 139 14.70 -7.98 -3.33
N GLY A 140 15.76 -7.46 -3.95
CA GLY A 140 16.78 -6.66 -3.28
C GLY A 140 16.26 -5.38 -2.63
N GLU A 141 15.02 -4.95 -2.87
CA GLU A 141 14.42 -3.79 -2.19
C GLU A 141 13.77 -4.16 -0.84
N PHE A 142 13.19 -5.36 -0.73
CA PHE A 142 12.69 -5.89 0.54
C PHE A 142 13.85 -6.33 1.44
N ASP A 143 14.89 -6.94 0.87
CA ASP A 143 16.08 -7.37 1.62
C ASP A 143 16.87 -6.19 2.22
N LYS A 144 16.81 -4.99 1.62
CA LYS A 144 17.43 -3.75 2.17
C LYS A 144 16.79 -3.29 3.48
N THR A 145 15.53 -3.65 3.73
CA THR A 145 14.82 -3.26 4.96
C THR A 145 15.05 -4.24 6.11
N LYS A 146 15.70 -5.38 5.85
CA LYS A 146 15.99 -6.36 6.88
C LYS A 146 17.08 -5.81 7.80
N GLU A 147 16.74 -5.67 9.07
CA GLU A 147 17.69 -5.24 10.08
C GLU A 147 18.89 -6.21 10.11
N PRO A 148 20.12 -5.69 10.30
CA PRO A 148 21.29 -6.55 10.44
C PRO A 148 21.06 -7.53 11.59
N LYS A 149 21.47 -8.80 11.39
CA LYS A 149 21.25 -9.88 12.37
C LYS A 149 21.83 -9.54 13.75
N GLU A 150 22.87 -8.70 13.79
CA GLU A 150 23.51 -8.18 14.99
C GLU A 150 23.64 -6.66 14.83
N PRO A 151 22.67 -5.86 15.33
CA PRO A 151 22.78 -4.42 15.29
C PRO A 151 23.82 -3.93 16.31
N PRO A 152 24.63 -2.91 15.97
CA PRO A 152 25.57 -2.30 16.91
C PRO A 152 24.81 -1.66 18.07
N ASN A 153 25.45 -1.59 19.24
CA ASN A 153 24.88 -0.94 20.40
C ASN A 153 25.00 0.57 20.24
N ILE A 154 23.91 1.22 19.81
CA ILE A 154 23.91 2.66 19.53
C ILE A 154 23.36 3.50 20.69
N PHE A 155 23.93 4.69 20.84
CA PHE A 155 23.46 5.78 21.68
C PHE A 155 22.89 6.88 20.79
N VAL A 156 21.70 7.36 21.12
CA VAL A 156 21.00 8.39 20.34
C VAL A 156 20.73 9.57 21.25
N ASP A 157 21.04 10.78 20.78
CA ASP A 157 20.78 12.02 21.49
C ASP A 157 20.16 13.06 20.55
N VAL A 158 19.45 14.03 21.13
CA VAL A 158 18.85 15.15 20.39
C VAL A 158 19.34 16.47 20.96
N ASP A 159 20.02 17.23 20.11
CA ASP A 159 20.40 18.60 20.40
C ASP A 159 19.18 19.53 20.32
N HIS A 160 18.75 20.01 21.48
CA HIS A 160 17.60 20.90 21.62
C HIS A 160 17.82 22.27 20.98
N SER A 161 19.08 22.70 20.82
CA SER A 161 19.45 23.96 20.18
C SER A 161 19.23 23.91 18.66
N LEU A 162 19.51 22.76 18.03
CA LEU A 162 19.34 22.53 16.60
C LEU A 162 17.93 22.03 16.24
N CYS A 163 17.21 21.41 17.18
CA CYS A 163 15.88 20.85 16.91
C CYS A 163 14.84 21.96 16.65
N ILE A 164 14.24 21.96 15.47
CA ILE A 164 13.20 22.93 15.07
C ILE A 164 11.76 22.43 15.25
N GLY A 165 11.58 21.23 15.83
CA GLY A 165 10.25 20.67 16.09
C GLY A 165 9.48 20.21 14.85
N CYS A 166 10.17 19.67 13.83
CA CYS A 166 9.55 19.22 12.57
C CYS A 166 8.79 17.86 12.69
N CYS A 167 8.86 17.21 13.85
CA CYS A 167 8.17 15.96 14.17
C CYS A 167 8.44 14.72 13.31
N SER A 168 9.38 14.78 12.36
CA SER A 168 9.73 13.62 11.52
C SER A 168 10.23 12.42 12.35
N CYS A 169 10.95 12.66 13.44
CA CYS A 169 11.50 11.61 14.29
C CYS A 169 10.43 10.81 15.07
N GLU A 170 9.40 11.46 15.64
CA GLU A 170 8.27 10.78 16.29
C GLU A 170 7.45 9.98 15.26
N THR A 171 7.37 10.45 14.01
CA THR A 171 6.65 9.74 12.95
C THR A 171 7.36 8.46 12.51
N ILE A 172 8.69 8.50 12.40
CA ILE A 172 9.50 7.36 11.92
C ILE A 172 9.75 6.34 13.04
N ALA A 173 10.04 6.83 14.26
CA ALA A 173 10.38 5.99 15.41
C ALA A 173 9.70 6.54 16.70
N PRO A 174 8.38 6.32 16.88
CA PRO A 174 7.62 6.85 18.01
C PRO A 174 8.01 6.23 19.36
N GLU A 175 8.57 5.02 19.35
CA GLU A 175 9.05 4.36 20.57
C GLU A 175 10.42 4.90 21.03
N VAL A 176 11.15 5.58 20.14
CA VAL A 176 12.48 6.15 20.43
C VAL A 176 12.36 7.63 20.75
N PHE A 177 11.63 8.38 19.93
CA PHE A 177 11.51 9.84 20.05
C PHE A 177 10.11 10.26 20.48
N LEU A 178 10.04 11.21 21.40
CA LEU A 178 8.81 11.86 21.81
C LEU A 178 8.97 13.36 21.70
N ILE A 179 7.90 14.01 21.26
CA ILE A 179 7.85 15.46 21.17
C ILE A 179 7.10 15.99 22.37
N ASP A 180 7.63 17.04 22.99
CA ASP A 180 6.95 17.71 24.08
C ASP A 180 5.68 18.39 23.58
N LYS A 181 4.53 17.78 23.86
CA LYS A 181 3.21 18.28 23.45
C LYS A 181 2.71 19.40 24.34
N LEU A 182 3.39 19.68 25.47
CA LEU A 182 3.01 20.73 26.42
C LEU A 182 3.48 22.10 25.94
N THR A 183 4.61 22.16 25.22
CA THR A 183 5.11 23.40 24.65
C THR A 183 4.30 23.82 23.42
N ARG A 184 3.51 24.88 23.57
CA ARG A 184 2.67 25.43 22.49
C ARG A 184 3.47 26.03 21.32
N MET A 185 4.74 26.36 21.53
CA MET A 185 5.62 26.97 20.54
C MET A 185 6.93 26.19 20.45
N ASN A 186 7.31 25.75 19.23
CA ASN A 186 8.54 24.99 18.94
C ASN A 186 8.74 23.76 19.86
N PRO A 187 7.81 22.79 19.80
CA PRO A 187 7.91 21.60 20.63
C PRO A 187 9.15 20.78 20.26
N LYS A 188 10.01 20.52 21.23
CA LYS A 188 11.28 19.83 21.01
C LYS A 188 11.09 18.33 21.14
N SER A 189 11.88 17.57 20.36
CA SER A 189 11.93 16.12 20.49
C SER A 189 12.97 15.71 21.53
N SER A 190 12.64 14.73 22.36
CA SER A 190 13.53 14.05 23.29
C SER A 190 13.57 12.55 23.01
N VAL A 191 14.63 11.88 23.47
CA VAL A 191 14.76 10.42 23.36
C VAL A 191 14.18 9.78 24.62
N ILE A 192 13.22 8.86 24.47
CA ILE A 192 12.68 8.06 25.60
C ILE A 192 13.43 6.74 25.73
N ASN A 193 13.60 6.03 24.61
CA ASN A 193 14.15 4.68 24.60
C ASN A 193 15.08 4.47 23.41
N GLN A 194 16.37 4.34 23.68
CA GLN A 194 17.40 4.13 22.66
C GLN A 194 17.23 2.81 21.89
N LYS A 195 16.55 1.82 22.49
CA LYS A 195 16.31 0.48 21.92
C LYS A 195 14.87 0.27 21.44
N GLY A 196 14.07 1.33 21.33
CA GLY A 196 12.66 1.24 20.92
C GLY A 196 12.44 0.90 19.45
N ALA A 197 13.46 1.04 18.60
CA ALA A 197 13.38 0.69 17.19
C ALA A 197 14.70 0.11 16.70
N GLY A 198 14.68 -0.63 15.59
CA GLY A 198 15.92 -1.13 15.01
C GLY A 198 16.78 -0.04 14.38
N PHE A 199 18.05 -0.40 14.20
CA PHE A 199 19.12 0.51 13.75
C PHE A 199 18.74 1.33 12.51
N ASN A 200 18.19 0.67 11.48
CA ASN A 200 17.82 1.33 10.23
C ASN A 200 16.74 2.41 10.45
N LYS A 201 15.71 2.14 11.25
CA LYS A 201 14.65 3.12 11.53
C LYS A 201 15.17 4.33 12.29
N ILE A 202 16.06 4.11 13.25
CA ILE A 202 16.70 5.19 14.01
C ILE A 202 17.59 6.03 13.09
N MET A 203 18.38 5.38 12.23
CA MET A 203 19.24 6.06 11.26
C MET A 203 18.42 6.85 10.23
N ASP A 204 17.29 6.31 9.78
CA ASP A 204 16.38 7.01 8.85
C ASP A 204 15.69 8.19 9.51
N ALA A 205 15.31 8.09 10.79
CA ALA A 205 14.83 9.22 11.58
C ALA A 205 15.88 10.34 11.68
N ALA A 206 17.14 9.98 11.93
CA ALA A 206 18.25 10.92 11.99
C ALA A 206 18.53 11.59 10.64
N ARG A 207 18.54 10.83 9.53
CA ARG A 207 18.72 11.33 8.17
C ARG A 207 17.59 12.25 7.70
N THR A 208 16.36 12.00 8.15
CA THR A 208 15.20 12.83 7.80
C THR A 208 15.16 14.15 8.57
N CYS A 209 16.04 14.33 9.57
CA CYS A 209 16.13 15.56 10.33
C CYS A 209 16.77 16.68 9.49
N PRO A 210 16.05 17.78 9.18
CA PRO A 210 16.56 18.84 8.29
C PRO A 210 17.74 19.60 8.90
N THR A 211 17.75 19.80 10.21
CA THR A 211 18.82 20.51 10.94
C THR A 211 19.90 19.58 11.48
N LYS A 212 19.81 18.26 11.21
CA LYS A 212 20.70 17.23 11.76
C LYS A 212 20.85 17.32 13.29
N ALA A 213 19.75 17.64 13.98
CA ALA A 213 19.71 17.78 15.43
C ALA A 213 19.85 16.43 16.19
N ILE A 214 19.69 15.31 15.50
CA ILE A 214 19.78 13.97 16.08
C ILE A 214 21.21 13.49 15.86
N SER A 215 21.89 13.06 16.93
CA SER A 215 23.18 12.39 16.87
C SER A 215 23.00 10.90 17.16
N VAL A 216 23.77 10.08 16.45
CA VAL A 216 23.82 8.63 16.64
C VAL A 216 25.28 8.25 16.79
N GLU A 217 25.62 7.64 17.91
CA GLU A 217 26.97 7.24 18.28
C GLU A 217 26.98 5.74 18.60
N ASP A 218 28.05 5.05 18.25
CA ASP A 218 28.25 3.67 18.66
C ASP A 218 28.87 3.63 20.06
N VAL A 219 28.24 2.94 21.00
CA VAL A 219 28.67 2.84 22.40
C VAL A 219 29.99 2.09 22.51
N ASP A 220 30.20 1.07 21.68
CA ASP A 220 31.34 0.16 21.79
C ASP A 220 32.60 0.82 21.22
N THR A 221 32.47 1.47 20.06
CA THR A 221 33.59 2.14 19.38
C THR A 221 33.74 3.62 19.74
N LYS A 222 32.74 4.22 20.40
CA LYS A 222 32.61 5.67 20.64
C LYS A 222 32.74 6.51 19.36
N THR A 223 32.41 5.91 18.22
CA THR A 223 32.43 6.61 16.93
C THR A 223 31.08 7.24 16.67
N ARG A 224 31.07 8.47 16.16
CA ARG A 224 29.85 9.13 15.73
C ARG A 224 29.45 8.60 14.36
N LEU A 225 28.31 7.91 14.32
CA LEU A 225 27.73 7.36 13.09
C LEU A 225 26.94 8.43 12.32
N PHE A 226 26.34 9.39 13.04
CA PHE A 226 25.63 10.53 12.47
C PHE A 226 25.60 11.71 13.46
N PRO A 227 25.64 12.97 13.00
CA PRO A 227 25.99 13.41 11.65
C PRO A 227 27.45 13.09 11.30
N PHE A 228 27.72 12.86 10.00
CA PHE A 228 29.07 12.63 9.45
C PHE A 228 29.87 13.91 9.30
#